data_AF-A0A0F5ZPD8-F1
#
_entry.id   AF-A0A0F5ZPD8-F1
#
_cell.length_a   1.000
_cell.length_b   1.000
_cell.length_c   1.000
_cell.angle_alpha   90.00
_cell.angle_beta   90.00
_cell.angle_gamma   90.00
#
_symmetry.space_group_name_H-M   'P 1'
#
loop_
_entity.id
_entity.type
_entity.pdbx_description
1 polymer ?
#
loop_
_entity_poly.entity_id
_entity_poly.type
_entity_poly.pdbx_seq_one_letter_code
_entity_poly.pdbx_strand_id
1 'polypeptide(L)'
;MSLASYTYVAAYLSGRNDWTSEAAPNGIRNFRSPEGHLVSLIGFEFGTPHEHCARFDLRCCAHVAIYEPSTDEVVVVSLEGAVADASEKLLFVLNNNGTERTIRRITHYVEDYGYTLHPDQPEQDELFEDDDFPGHAPQGVHTPPKAPEPEYILRARRRVRAIPVTNHGYP
;
A
#
# COMPACT_ATOMS: atom_id res chain seq x y z
N MET A 1 9.56 1.87 15.57
CA MET A 1 10.66 0.89 15.72
C MET A 1 11.98 1.64 15.92
N SER A 2 12.81 1.27 16.90
CA SER A 2 14.11 1.92 17.15
C SER A 2 15.21 1.42 16.20
N LEU A 3 16.35 2.12 16.12
CA LEU A 3 17.53 1.68 15.35
C LEU A 3 18.03 0.32 15.79
N ALA A 4 17.99 0.12 17.10
CA ALA A 4 18.41 -1.11 17.73
C ALA A 4 17.48 -2.25 17.31
N SER A 5 16.16 -2.02 17.32
CA SER A 5 15.16 -3.01 16.90
C SER A 5 15.28 -3.36 15.41
N TYR A 6 15.47 -2.36 14.54
CA TYR A 6 15.69 -2.60 13.10
C TYR A 6 16.97 -3.41 12.86
N THR A 7 18.07 -3.00 13.48
CA THR A 7 19.36 -3.69 13.35
C THR A 7 19.29 -5.11 13.92
N TYR A 8 18.58 -5.30 15.03
CA TYR A 8 18.35 -6.60 15.63
C TYR A 8 17.57 -7.54 14.71
N VAL A 9 16.40 -7.11 14.21
CA VAL A 9 15.57 -7.93 13.31
C VAL A 9 16.32 -8.22 12.01
N ALA A 10 17.02 -7.24 11.45
CA ALA A 10 17.83 -7.44 10.26
C ALA A 10 18.94 -8.47 10.49
N ALA A 11 19.66 -8.39 11.61
CA ALA A 11 20.71 -9.34 11.96
C ALA A 11 20.13 -10.74 12.25
N TYR A 12 18.99 -10.81 12.94
CA TYR A 12 18.29 -12.05 13.25
C TYR A 12 17.87 -12.77 11.96
N LEU A 13 17.20 -12.09 11.04
CA LEU A 13 16.76 -12.67 9.76
C LEU A 13 17.95 -13.04 8.86
N SER A 14 19.02 -12.23 8.85
CA SER A 14 20.25 -12.58 8.12
C SER A 14 21.00 -13.78 8.70
N GLY A 15 20.83 -14.08 9.99
CA GLY A 15 21.46 -15.22 10.66
C GLY A 15 20.66 -16.53 10.52
N ARG A 16 19.47 -16.49 9.94
CA ARG A 16 18.60 -17.65 9.75
C ARG A 16 18.85 -18.33 8.40
N ASN A 17 19.13 -19.63 8.43
CA ASN A 17 19.48 -20.42 7.24
C ASN A 17 18.29 -20.62 6.27
N ASP A 18 17.07 -20.48 6.78
CA ASP A 18 15.80 -20.67 6.07
C ASP A 18 15.26 -19.38 5.44
N TRP A 19 15.95 -18.26 5.65
CA TRP A 19 15.62 -16.95 5.07
C TRP A 19 16.74 -16.50 4.13
N THR A 20 16.40 -15.84 3.04
CA THR A 20 17.38 -15.26 2.11
C THR A 20 17.22 -13.76 2.02
N SER A 21 18.34 -13.02 2.10
CA SER A 21 18.32 -11.58 1.85
C SER A 21 18.29 -11.32 0.34
N GLU A 22 17.41 -10.41 -0.08
CA GLU A 22 17.33 -9.94 -1.46
C GLU A 22 17.71 -8.47 -1.55
N ALA A 23 18.35 -8.10 -2.66
CA ALA A 23 18.66 -6.70 -2.94
C ALA A 23 17.36 -5.91 -3.13
N ALA A 24 17.29 -4.74 -2.50
CA ALA A 24 16.21 -3.79 -2.70
C ALA A 24 16.79 -2.39 -2.97
N PRO A 25 16.13 -1.59 -3.81
CA PRO A 25 16.50 -0.19 -3.98
C PRO A 25 16.30 0.61 -2.67
N ASN A 26 17.07 1.68 -2.52
CA ASN A 26 16.86 2.75 -1.53
C ASN A 26 17.06 2.37 -0.04
N GLY A 27 17.93 1.42 0.27
CA GLY A 27 18.30 1.12 1.66
C GLY A 27 17.25 0.29 2.44
N ILE A 28 16.20 -0.16 1.76
CA ILE A 28 15.27 -1.17 2.26
C ILE A 28 16.01 -2.53 2.27
N ARG A 29 15.74 -3.37 3.28
CA ARG A 29 16.24 -4.75 3.28
C ARG A 29 15.09 -5.70 2.98
N ASN A 30 15.15 -6.38 1.85
CA ASN A 30 14.19 -7.42 1.53
C ASN A 30 14.70 -8.78 2.02
N PHE A 31 13.79 -9.60 2.49
CA PHE A 31 14.03 -10.98 2.88
C PHE A 31 12.97 -11.87 2.27
N ARG A 32 13.34 -13.08 1.84
CA ARG A 32 12.38 -14.12 1.46
C ARG A 32 12.23 -15.11 2.60
N SER A 33 10.99 -15.38 2.98
CA SER A 33 10.65 -16.37 4.01
C SER A 33 10.82 -17.81 3.49
N PRO A 34 10.82 -18.83 4.37
CA PRO A 34 10.89 -20.24 3.98
C PRO A 34 9.74 -20.69 3.08
N GLU A 35 8.59 -20.00 3.19
CA GLU A 35 7.39 -20.22 2.39
C GLU A 35 7.44 -19.49 1.04
N GLY A 36 8.50 -18.73 0.78
CA GLY A 36 8.71 -17.99 -0.46
C GLY A 36 8.14 -16.58 -0.48
N HIS A 37 7.56 -16.10 0.63
CA HIS A 37 6.99 -14.76 0.71
C HIS A 37 8.07 -13.68 0.83
N LEU A 38 7.90 -12.58 0.10
CA LEU A 38 8.80 -11.43 0.17
C LEU A 38 8.39 -10.52 1.34
N VAL A 39 9.35 -10.25 2.22
CA VAL A 39 9.21 -9.39 3.39
C VAL A 39 10.18 -8.23 3.26
N SER A 40 9.66 -7.02 3.12
CA SER A 40 10.45 -5.79 3.11
C SER A 40 10.58 -5.23 4.51
N LEU A 41 11.80 -5.27 5.07
CA LEU A 41 12.13 -4.55 6.29
C LEU A 41 12.39 -3.09 5.93
N ILE A 42 11.35 -2.27 6.08
CA ILE A 42 11.43 -0.82 5.87
C ILE A 42 12.02 -0.19 7.14
N GLY A 43 13.22 0.38 7.00
CA GLY A 43 13.96 1.01 8.09
C GLY A 43 13.35 2.34 8.48
N PHE A 44 12.98 2.43 9.76
CA PHE A 44 12.50 3.61 10.48
C PHE A 44 11.48 4.47 9.79
N GLU A 45 10.30 4.43 10.38
CA GLU A 45 9.31 5.45 10.14
C GLU A 45 8.71 5.81 11.50
N PHE A 46 8.75 7.10 11.84
CA PHE A 46 8.19 7.60 13.08
C PHE A 46 6.67 7.51 13.01
N GLY A 47 6.08 7.03 14.10
CA GLY A 47 4.64 6.88 14.22
C GLY A 47 4.21 5.54 14.81
N THR A 48 2.93 5.45 15.13
CA THR A 48 2.26 4.25 15.63
C THR A 48 2.01 3.26 14.48
N PRO A 49 1.82 1.96 14.77
CA PRO A 49 1.46 0.97 13.74
C PRO A 49 0.21 1.38 12.94
N HIS A 50 -0.78 2.00 13.59
CA HIS A 50 -1.98 2.51 12.93
C HIS A 50 -1.67 3.65 11.94
N GLU A 51 -0.77 4.57 12.32
CA GLU A 51 -0.32 5.63 11.40
C GLU A 51 0.41 5.06 10.18
N HIS A 52 1.09 3.91 10.31
CA HIS A 52 1.72 3.23 9.17
C HIS A 52 0.69 2.50 8.30
N CYS A 53 -0.28 1.80 8.91
CA CYS A 53 -1.43 1.23 8.18
C CYS A 53 -2.17 2.28 7.35
N ALA A 54 -2.33 3.50 7.89
CA ALA A 54 -3.01 4.59 7.22
C ALA A 54 -2.26 5.17 6.01
N ARG A 55 -1.01 4.76 5.71
CA ARG A 55 -0.22 5.26 4.57
C ARG A 55 -0.32 4.40 3.31
N PHE A 56 -0.90 3.21 3.43
CA PHE A 56 -1.05 2.32 2.27
C PHE A 56 -1.99 2.94 1.23
N ASP A 57 -1.73 2.65 -0.04
CA ASP A 57 -2.60 3.11 -1.14
C ASP A 57 -3.98 2.43 -1.07
N LEU A 58 -4.02 1.16 -0.67
CA LEU A 58 -5.20 0.28 -0.68
C LEU A 58 -5.41 -0.36 0.69
N ARG A 59 -6.66 -0.37 1.18
CA ARG A 59 -7.04 -0.89 2.51
C ARG A 59 -6.77 -2.38 2.65
N CYS A 60 -7.02 -3.18 1.62
CA CYS A 60 -6.69 -4.61 1.58
C CYS A 60 -5.19 -4.92 1.78
N CYS A 61 -4.31 -3.91 1.65
CA CYS A 61 -2.87 -4.04 1.86
C CYS A 61 -2.42 -3.47 3.21
N ALA A 62 -3.30 -2.83 3.98
CA ALA A 62 -2.95 -2.02 5.15
C ALA A 62 -2.65 -2.86 6.40
N HIS A 63 -1.66 -3.75 6.28
CA HIS A 63 -1.16 -4.62 7.33
C HIS A 63 0.29 -4.27 7.64
N VAL A 64 0.63 -4.15 8.92
CA VAL A 64 1.98 -3.86 9.39
C VAL A 64 2.36 -4.90 10.44
N ALA A 65 3.45 -5.61 10.20
CA ALA A 65 4.08 -6.46 11.21
C ALA A 65 5.06 -5.63 12.03
N ILE A 66 4.92 -5.64 13.36
CA ILE A 66 5.84 -5.00 14.29
C ILE A 66 6.41 -6.04 15.25
N TYR A 67 7.64 -5.82 15.67
CA TYR A 67 8.23 -6.55 16.78
C TYR A 67 7.90 -5.84 18.10
N GLU A 68 7.28 -6.55 19.03
CA GLU A 68 6.86 -6.08 20.36
C GLU A 68 7.92 -6.53 21.39
N PRO A 69 8.80 -5.63 21.86
CA PRO A 69 9.91 -6.02 22.74
C PRO A 69 9.46 -6.47 24.13
N SER A 70 8.24 -6.08 24.55
CA SER A 70 7.69 -6.44 25.86
C SER A 70 7.28 -7.91 25.94
N THR A 71 6.92 -8.52 24.81
CA THR A 71 6.50 -9.91 24.71
C THR A 71 7.47 -10.79 23.92
N ASP A 72 8.49 -10.22 23.27
CA ASP A 72 9.44 -10.92 22.39
C ASP A 72 8.74 -11.61 21.20
N GLU A 73 7.69 -10.96 20.67
CA GLU A 73 6.86 -11.50 19.60
C GLU A 73 6.73 -10.53 18.41
N VAL A 74 6.41 -11.09 17.24
CA VAL A 74 5.99 -10.30 16.07
C VAL A 74 4.46 -10.28 16.04
N VAL A 75 3.88 -9.09 16.12
CA VAL A 75 2.43 -8.88 16.04
C VAL A 75 2.07 -8.18 14.74
N VAL A 76 0.95 -8.58 14.14
CA VAL A 76 0.41 -7.97 12.92
C VAL A 76 -0.74 -7.04 13.30
N VAL A 77 -0.59 -5.77 12.98
CA VAL A 77 -1.64 -4.76 13.11
C VAL A 77 -2.25 -4.53 11.73
N SER A 78 -3.57 -4.55 11.65
CA SER A 78 -4.32 -4.33 10.41
C SER A 78 -5.22 -3.12 10.58
N LEU A 79 -5.36 -2.31 9.53
CA LEU A 79 -6.41 -1.30 9.52
C LEU A 79 -7.78 -1.99 9.60
N GLU A 80 -8.75 -1.35 10.25
CA GLU A 80 -10.13 -1.81 10.25
C GLU A 80 -10.64 -2.03 8.81
N GLY A 81 -11.29 -3.17 8.57
CA GLY A 81 -11.76 -3.57 7.23
C GLY A 81 -10.69 -4.17 6.30
N ALA A 82 -9.39 -4.03 6.58
CA ALA A 82 -8.32 -4.53 5.69
C ALA A 82 -8.39 -6.04 5.44
N VAL A 83 -8.65 -6.82 6.50
CA VAL A 83 -8.75 -8.29 6.40
C VAL A 83 -9.97 -8.70 5.58
N ALA A 84 -11.12 -8.05 5.80
CA ALA A 84 -12.35 -8.33 5.05
C ALA A 84 -12.14 -8.03 3.56
N ASP A 85 -11.64 -6.84 3.24
CA ASP A 85 -11.33 -6.44 1.87
C ASP A 85 -10.35 -7.40 1.17
N ALA A 86 -9.30 -7.84 1.86
CA ALA A 86 -8.35 -8.79 1.30
C ALA A 86 -9.00 -10.16 1.03
N SER A 87 -9.87 -10.62 1.93
CA SER A 87 -10.56 -11.90 1.81
C SER A 87 -11.63 -11.91 0.72
N GLU A 88 -12.37 -10.81 0.58
CA GLU A 88 -13.44 -10.64 -0.41
C GLU A 88 -12.92 -10.09 -1.75
N LYS A 89 -11.62 -9.81 -1.83
CA LYS A 89 -10.94 -9.21 -2.99
C LYS A 89 -11.54 -7.87 -3.38
N LEU A 90 -11.74 -7.00 -2.40
CA LEU A 90 -12.24 -5.64 -2.57
C LEU A 90 -11.08 -4.63 -2.49
N LEU A 91 -11.15 -3.62 -3.34
CA LEU A 91 -10.21 -2.51 -3.40
C LEU A 91 -10.89 -1.26 -2.86
N PHE A 92 -10.49 -0.86 -1.65
CA PHE A 92 -10.77 0.45 -1.10
C PHE A 92 -9.49 1.30 -1.15
N VAL A 93 -9.50 2.41 -1.90
CA VAL A 93 -8.36 3.34 -1.99
C VAL A 93 -8.35 4.23 -0.75
N LEU A 94 -7.28 4.15 0.04
CA LEU A 94 -7.08 4.98 1.22
C LEU A 94 -6.35 6.28 0.87
N ASN A 95 -5.27 6.17 0.10
CA ASN A 95 -4.44 7.30 -0.29
C ASN A 95 -4.12 7.25 -1.78
N ASN A 96 -4.27 8.38 -2.46
CA ASN A 96 -3.79 8.54 -3.82
C ASN A 96 -2.36 9.10 -3.83
N ASN A 97 -1.36 8.24 -3.64
CA ASN A 97 0.07 8.62 -3.65
C ASN A 97 0.64 8.85 -5.07
N GLY A 98 -0.15 9.49 -5.92
CA GLY A 98 0.11 9.71 -7.34
C GLY A 98 -0.85 8.91 -8.21
N THR A 99 -1.67 9.61 -8.98
CA THR A 99 -2.78 9.03 -9.76
C THR A 99 -2.33 7.90 -10.68
N GLU A 100 -1.21 8.05 -11.38
CA GLU A 100 -0.66 7.00 -12.26
C GLU A 100 -0.30 5.72 -11.47
N ARG A 101 0.32 5.87 -10.30
CA ARG A 101 0.70 4.76 -9.43
C ARG A 101 -0.55 4.04 -8.92
N THR A 102 -1.51 4.78 -8.40
CA THR A 102 -2.75 4.25 -7.85
C THR A 102 -3.53 3.47 -8.90
N ILE A 103 -3.68 4.03 -10.11
CA ILE A 103 -4.36 3.37 -11.23
C ILE A 103 -3.64 2.09 -11.65
N ARG A 104 -2.31 2.13 -11.77
CA ARG A 104 -1.52 0.94 -12.12
C ARG A 104 -1.70 -0.16 -11.09
N ARG A 105 -1.70 0.17 -9.80
CA ARG A 105 -1.94 -0.80 -8.73
C ARG A 105 -3.35 -1.37 -8.81
N ILE A 106 -4.39 -0.53 -8.94
CA ILE A 106 -5.77 -1.02 -9.09
C ILE A 106 -5.87 -1.99 -10.28
N THR A 107 -5.34 -1.60 -11.43
CA THR A 107 -5.34 -2.44 -12.64
C THR A 107 -4.65 -3.78 -12.39
N HIS A 108 -3.47 -3.75 -11.77
CA HIS A 108 -2.72 -4.96 -11.36
C HIS A 108 -3.57 -5.89 -10.49
N TYR A 109 -4.22 -5.38 -9.44
CA TYR A 109 -5.03 -6.22 -8.55
C TYR A 109 -6.27 -6.80 -9.23
N VAL A 110 -6.89 -6.05 -10.14
CA VAL A 110 -8.08 -6.49 -10.87
C VAL A 110 -7.70 -7.56 -11.90
N GLU A 111 -6.70 -7.29 -12.74
CA GLU A 111 -6.31 -8.17 -13.85
C GLU A 111 -5.60 -9.44 -13.34
N ASP A 112 -4.67 -9.32 -12.39
CA ASP A 112 -3.83 -10.45 -11.98
C ASP A 112 -4.45 -11.27 -10.85
N TYR A 113 -5.26 -10.63 -9.99
CA TYR A 113 -5.77 -11.27 -8.77
C TYR A 113 -7.30 -11.34 -8.67
N GLY A 114 -8.02 -10.73 -9.63
CA GLY A 114 -9.49 -10.78 -9.71
C GLY A 114 -10.19 -9.96 -8.63
N TYR A 115 -9.58 -8.84 -8.23
CA TYR A 115 -10.20 -7.92 -7.29
C TYR A 115 -11.24 -7.02 -7.97
N THR A 116 -12.16 -6.47 -7.18
CA THR A 116 -13.14 -5.47 -7.61
C THR A 116 -13.10 -4.25 -6.68
N LEU A 117 -13.69 -3.13 -7.10
CA LEU A 117 -13.77 -1.95 -6.24
C LEU A 117 -14.78 -2.16 -5.12
N HIS A 118 -14.46 -1.67 -3.93
CA HIS A 118 -15.34 -1.74 -2.77
C HIS A 118 -16.64 -0.95 -3.01
N PRO A 119 -17.82 -1.43 -2.55
CA PRO A 119 -19.10 -0.74 -2.70
C PRO A 119 -19.12 0.70 -2.19
N ASP A 120 -18.52 0.90 -1.03
CA ASP A 120 -18.40 2.23 -0.41
C ASP A 120 -17.23 3.06 -0.93
N GLN A 121 -16.54 2.64 -1.99
CA GLN A 121 -15.50 3.47 -2.60
C GLN A 121 -16.15 4.75 -3.14
N PRO A 122 -15.70 5.96 -2.74
CA PRO A 122 -16.23 7.20 -3.29
C PRO A 122 -16.17 7.23 -4.82
N GLU A 123 -17.06 8.00 -5.44
CA GLU A 123 -17.08 8.11 -6.90
C GLU A 123 -15.70 8.54 -7.41
N GLN A 124 -15.22 7.84 -8.46
CA GLN A 124 -13.83 7.94 -8.91
C GLN A 124 -13.42 9.34 -9.39
N ASP A 125 -14.39 10.19 -9.68
CA ASP A 125 -14.15 11.59 -10.04
C ASP A 125 -13.56 12.35 -8.84
N GLU A 126 -14.00 12.08 -7.61
CA GLU A 126 -13.48 12.73 -6.40
C GLU A 126 -12.08 12.21 -5.97
N LEU A 127 -11.70 10.99 -6.37
CA LEU A 127 -10.42 10.36 -5.99
C LEU A 127 -9.25 10.73 -6.90
N PHE A 128 -9.55 11.14 -8.13
CA PHE A 128 -8.58 11.43 -9.17
C PHE A 128 -8.73 12.83 -9.78
N GLU A 129 -9.66 13.64 -9.27
CA GLU A 129 -9.68 15.09 -9.49
C GLU A 129 -8.38 15.69 -8.95
N ASP A 130 -7.84 16.60 -9.76
CA ASP A 130 -6.47 17.07 -9.69
C ASP A 130 -6.11 17.77 -8.37
N ASP A 131 -4.80 17.80 -8.10
CA ASP A 131 -4.05 18.44 -6.99
C ASP A 131 -4.34 19.94 -6.73
N ASP A 132 -5.57 20.43 -6.93
CA ASP A 132 -5.99 21.80 -6.62
C ASP A 132 -6.54 21.93 -5.18
N PHE A 133 -6.50 20.86 -4.37
CA PHE A 133 -6.87 20.93 -2.96
C PHE A 133 -5.73 21.58 -2.14
N PRO A 134 -5.94 22.75 -1.49
CA PRO A 134 -4.88 23.55 -0.86
C PRO A 134 -4.39 23.00 0.49
N GLY A 135 -4.42 21.68 0.68
CA GLY A 135 -4.12 20.98 1.93
C GLY A 135 -2.84 20.13 1.93
N HIS A 136 -2.21 19.88 0.77
CA HIS A 136 -0.95 19.13 0.73
C HIS A 136 0.25 20.05 1.02
N ALA A 137 1.13 19.60 1.92
CA ALA A 137 2.25 20.36 2.48
C ALA A 137 3.09 21.06 1.39
N PRO A 138 3.60 22.29 1.66
CA PRO A 138 4.19 23.13 0.64
C PRO A 138 5.52 22.55 0.17
N GLN A 139 5.52 21.90 -1.00
CA GLN A 139 6.75 21.64 -1.74
C GLN A 139 6.97 22.80 -2.70
N GLY A 140 7.71 23.79 -2.23
CA GLY A 140 8.18 24.89 -3.06
C GLY A 140 9.11 24.38 -4.16
N VAL A 141 8.56 24.07 -5.33
CA VAL A 141 9.29 23.95 -6.59
C VAL A 141 8.33 24.42 -7.69
N HIS A 142 8.78 25.37 -8.52
CA HIS A 142 8.06 25.83 -9.71
C HIS A 142 7.52 24.64 -10.50
N THR A 143 6.19 24.45 -10.54
CA THR A 143 5.57 23.42 -11.36
C THR A 143 5.56 23.91 -12.81
N PRO A 144 6.29 23.27 -13.75
CA PRO A 144 6.14 23.57 -15.18
C PRO A 144 4.72 23.21 -15.65
N PRO A 145 4.24 23.77 -16.78
CA PRO A 145 2.91 23.47 -17.30
C PRO A 145 2.73 21.96 -17.47
N LYS A 146 1.61 21.46 -16.92
CA LYS A 146 1.23 20.04 -16.89
C LYS A 146 1.26 19.52 -18.34
N ALA A 147 2.23 18.65 -18.64
CA ALA A 147 2.27 17.97 -19.93
C ALA A 147 0.93 17.25 -20.13
N PRO A 148 0.38 17.18 -21.35
CA PRO A 148 -0.87 16.46 -21.60
C PRO A 148 -0.73 15.04 -21.07
N GLU A 149 -1.73 14.58 -20.32
CA GLU A 149 -1.70 13.26 -19.73
C GLU A 149 -1.49 12.19 -20.81
N PRO A 150 -0.56 11.24 -20.61
CA PRO A 150 -0.35 10.16 -21.55
C PRO A 150 -1.64 9.34 -21.79
N GLU A 151 -1.88 8.95 -23.04
CA GLU A 151 -3.10 8.22 -23.46
C GLU A 151 -3.33 6.93 -22.66
N TYR A 152 -2.26 6.26 -22.24
CA TYR A 152 -2.37 5.04 -21.43
C TYR A 152 -2.97 5.32 -20.03
N ILE A 153 -2.77 6.51 -19.47
CA ILE A 153 -3.38 6.92 -18.18
C ILE A 153 -4.87 7.17 -18.39
N LEU A 154 -5.25 7.89 -19.45
CA LEU A 154 -6.65 8.12 -19.80
C LEU A 154 -7.40 6.80 -20.03
N ARG A 155 -6.76 5.85 -20.73
CA ARG A 155 -7.31 4.51 -20.95
C ARG A 155 -7.47 3.73 -19.65
N ALA A 156 -6.47 3.80 -18.77
CA ALA A 156 -6.50 3.11 -17.49
C ALA A 156 -7.56 3.72 -16.55
N ARG A 157 -7.71 5.06 -16.49
CA ARG A 157 -8.82 5.72 -15.78
C ARG A 157 -10.19 5.26 -16.27
N ARG A 158 -10.42 5.26 -17.60
CA ARG A 158 -11.68 4.78 -18.19
C ARG A 158 -11.97 3.32 -17.83
N ARG A 159 -10.94 2.48 -17.77
CA ARG A 159 -11.08 1.07 -17.36
C ARG A 159 -11.44 0.95 -15.90
N VAL A 160 -10.75 1.67 -15.01
CA VAL A 160 -11.06 1.68 -13.58
C VAL A 160 -12.51 2.14 -13.36
N ARG A 161 -12.99 3.15 -14.11
CA ARG A 161 -14.41 3.60 -14.08
C ARG A 161 -15.40 2.56 -14.56
N ALA A 162 -14.97 1.65 -15.44
CA ALA A 162 -15.81 0.60 -15.97
C ALA A 162 -15.83 -0.66 -15.10
N ILE A 163 -15.04 -0.74 -14.02
CA ILE A 163 -15.08 -1.85 -13.08
C ILE A 163 -16.42 -1.75 -12.33
N PRO A 164 -17.34 -2.72 -12.51
CA PRO A 164 -18.60 -2.68 -11.82
C PRO A 164 -18.36 -2.80 -10.31
N VAL A 165 -18.93 -1.86 -9.56
CA VAL A 165 -19.02 -1.96 -8.12
C VAL A 165 -20.03 -3.06 -7.82
N THR A 166 -19.55 -4.23 -7.40
CA THR A 166 -20.45 -5.31 -6.99
C THR A 166 -21.04 -4.92 -5.64
N ASN A 167 -22.27 -4.37 -5.66
CA ASN A 167 -23.09 -4.26 -4.47
C ASN A 167 -23.32 -5.67 -3.92
N HIS A 168 -22.45 -6.11 -3.01
CA HIS A 168 -22.81 -7.16 -2.08
C HIS A 168 -23.79 -6.54 -1.09
N GLY A 169 -25.05 -6.48 -1.50
CA GLY A 169 -26.16 -6.27 -0.60
C GLY A 169 -26.13 -7.39 0.43
N TYR A 170 -25.63 -7.09 1.62
CA TYR A 170 -25.88 -7.93 2.77
C TYR A 170 -27.36 -7.73 3.19
N PRO A 171 -28.10 -8.82 3.45
CA PRO A 171 -29.49 -8.78 3.91
C PRO A 171 -29.65 -8.16 5.30
#